data_AF-A0A2P6MPY1-F1
#
_entry.id   AF-A0A2P6MPY1-F1
#
_cell.length_a   1.000
_cell.length_b   1.000
_cell.length_c   1.000
_cell.angle_alpha   90.00
_cell.angle_beta   90.00
_cell.angle_gamma   90.00
#
_symmetry.space_group_name_H-M   'P 1'
#
loop_
_entity.id
_entity.type
_entity.pdbx_description
1 polymer ?
#
loop_
_entity_poly.entity_id
_entity_poly.type
_entity_poly.pdbx_seq_one_letter_code
_entity_poly.pdbx_strand_id
1 'polypeptide(L)'
;MEKEGSDSWRSLAYALQQHTRTQIVGAQIMGIDYAPRRGVKGECPTEAQVFQDLSLLKPYTQTVRIYNMNDCNHGNWTLKAAKTLGMKVFVGVMNDPLDMMRLDMELLLWADLHYGVNDIIVGCTVGVESVFREDLTAQETAARVGSFKTWARDNGFTFPVGYADATNVIQKNPVLATTADILLINIFPFWEGTTMTNKDDMGMVNQIVGRWRGTQNMFPNVKVIVGETGWSSYDTRSGQTGLTLSKWYLELLGCAAYREGMPVYWFEAFDQPSRGATASNGPQEGQWGMFNDDRTLKYSLNDWKCTTGVPSTYTTPLATRQPSGTIWNNCHTMYTSAQCQTISEDQFSIDTNKTIAAIQYLCGLYPNDCTAITDNGNYGNCNAAQKATYMMNIFYQKNSANGAAACSFDGIGKLKVDAATLTACHNMFTSAVCHTSSEDESQVDATKVANTVQYVCSNYPDLCKELNTGGKYAQCNTVQRATYAMDGFYAQFYATQGDPACSFDGIGRLTKPTYTTSSSTSSSAAPTTSSTIPSSSSSSQLSTSSVVPITSSKTTSSQTPSSTLESSSQSTETLNNGPAATIDRTQQGAGVTLSPAIIVAAASVLLALF
;
A
#
# COMPACT_ATOMS: atom_id res chain seq x y z
N MET A 1 -17.34 -17.68 -0.73
CA MET A 1 -17.03 -18.23 -2.07
C MET A 1 -15.66 -17.69 -2.43
N GLU A 2 -14.59 -18.45 -2.20
CA GLU A 2 -13.30 -17.81 -1.83
C GLU A 2 -12.07 -18.63 -2.21
N LYS A 3 -12.10 -19.28 -3.39
CA LYS A 3 -10.98 -20.12 -3.89
C LYS A 3 -10.51 -19.82 -5.32
N GLU A 4 -11.09 -18.83 -6.00
CA GLU A 4 -10.83 -18.60 -7.43
C GLU A 4 -9.71 -17.55 -7.69
N GLY A 5 -9.24 -16.86 -6.65
CA GLY A 5 -8.25 -15.77 -6.79
C GLY A 5 -6.80 -16.22 -7.03
N SER A 6 -6.37 -17.38 -6.53
CA SER A 6 -4.97 -17.82 -6.62
C SER A 6 -4.58 -18.35 -8.00
N ASP A 7 -5.52 -19.01 -8.68
CA ASP A 7 -5.20 -19.87 -9.83
C ASP A 7 -5.23 -19.08 -11.15
N SER A 8 -5.92 -17.94 -11.17
CA SER A 8 -5.96 -16.95 -12.26
C SER A 8 -4.55 -16.52 -12.74
N TRP A 9 -3.66 -16.19 -11.80
CA TRP A 9 -2.32 -15.68 -12.12
C TRP A 9 -1.45 -16.71 -12.85
N ARG A 10 -1.61 -17.99 -12.51
CA ARG A 10 -0.87 -19.08 -13.16
C ARG A 10 -1.36 -19.34 -14.57
N SER A 11 -2.66 -19.25 -14.84
CA SER A 11 -3.21 -19.45 -16.18
C SER A 11 -2.90 -18.27 -17.11
N LEU A 12 -2.96 -17.02 -16.62
CA LEU A 12 -2.54 -15.82 -17.37
C LEU A 12 -1.06 -15.86 -17.78
N ALA A 13 -0.16 -16.24 -16.85
CA ALA A 13 1.27 -16.39 -17.15
C ALA A 13 1.54 -17.51 -18.17
N TYR A 14 0.70 -18.55 -18.23
CA TYR A 14 0.79 -19.63 -19.21
C TYR A 14 0.23 -19.22 -20.59
N ALA A 15 -0.85 -18.43 -20.62
CA ALA A 15 -1.46 -17.94 -21.85
C ALA A 15 -0.52 -17.00 -22.63
N LEU A 16 0.15 -16.07 -21.93
CA LEU A 16 1.15 -15.18 -22.51
C LEU A 16 2.39 -15.91 -23.05
N GLN A 17 2.62 -17.17 -22.66
CA GLN A 17 3.77 -17.97 -23.09
C GLN A 17 3.61 -18.58 -24.50
N GLN A 18 2.44 -18.43 -25.14
CA GLN A 18 2.13 -18.94 -26.49
C GLN A 18 2.66 -18.06 -27.64
N HIS A 19 3.05 -16.80 -27.38
CA HIS A 19 3.65 -15.96 -28.41
C HIS A 19 5.13 -16.32 -28.61
N THR A 20 5.55 -16.41 -29.88
CA THR A 20 6.92 -16.74 -30.29
C THR A 20 7.94 -15.84 -29.61
N ARG A 21 9.01 -16.42 -29.05
CA ARG A 21 10.01 -15.71 -28.24
C ARG A 21 10.82 -14.69 -29.06
N THR A 22 10.30 -13.47 -29.18
CA THR A 22 11.12 -12.27 -29.44
C THR A 22 11.92 -11.97 -28.18
N GLN A 23 13.11 -12.56 -28.07
CA GLN A 23 14.16 -12.08 -27.17
C GLN A 23 14.95 -10.99 -27.91
N ILE A 24 15.30 -9.88 -27.26
CA ILE A 24 16.40 -9.04 -27.78
C ILE A 24 17.69 -9.84 -27.58
N VAL A 25 18.21 -10.42 -28.66
CA VAL A 25 19.49 -11.16 -28.67
C VAL A 25 20.53 -10.33 -29.41
N GLY A 26 20.85 -9.15 -28.88
CA GLY A 26 21.74 -8.21 -29.59
C GLY A 26 22.34 -7.06 -28.79
N ALA A 27 21.63 -6.45 -27.84
CA ALA A 27 22.04 -5.18 -27.22
C ALA A 27 21.81 -5.11 -25.71
N GLN A 28 22.49 -4.17 -25.03
CA GLN A 28 22.42 -4.00 -23.58
C GLN A 28 22.05 -2.55 -23.20
N ILE A 29 20.76 -2.32 -22.99
CA ILE A 29 20.29 -1.32 -22.03
C ILE A 29 20.27 -1.98 -20.63
N MET A 30 20.57 -1.23 -19.57
CA MET A 30 20.55 -1.72 -18.18
C MET A 30 19.11 -1.99 -17.69
N GLY A 31 18.17 -1.18 -18.19
CA GLY A 31 16.75 -1.32 -17.91
C GLY A 31 15.90 -0.42 -18.81
N ILE A 32 14.60 -0.39 -18.51
CA ILE A 32 13.62 0.47 -19.17
C ILE A 32 12.88 1.25 -18.07
N ASP A 33 12.66 2.55 -18.29
CA ASP A 33 11.84 3.38 -17.39
C ASP A 33 10.36 3.01 -17.52
N TYR A 34 9.68 2.88 -16.38
CA TYR A 34 8.32 2.40 -16.30
C TYR A 34 7.42 3.37 -15.53
N ALA A 35 6.63 4.13 -16.28
CA ALA A 35 5.40 4.73 -15.81
C ALA A 35 4.20 3.83 -16.20
N PRO A 36 3.27 3.52 -15.27
CA PRO A 36 2.24 2.50 -15.49
C PRO A 36 0.88 3.07 -15.88
N ARG A 37 0.73 4.40 -15.81
CA ARG A 37 -0.51 5.13 -16.13
C ARG A 37 -0.94 4.85 -17.57
N ARG A 38 -2.22 5.06 -17.84
CA ARG A 38 -2.87 4.68 -19.11
C ARG A 38 -3.72 5.81 -19.66
N GLY A 39 -4.01 5.77 -20.95
CA GLY A 39 -5.03 6.61 -21.56
C GLY A 39 -4.71 8.11 -21.61
N VAL A 40 -5.68 8.87 -22.13
CA VAL A 40 -5.58 10.32 -22.30
C VAL A 40 -5.82 11.11 -21.01
N LYS A 41 -6.29 10.47 -19.92
CA LYS A 41 -6.44 11.12 -18.60
C LYS A 41 -5.40 10.67 -17.58
N GLY A 42 -4.54 9.71 -17.96
CA GLY A 42 -3.51 9.18 -17.06
C GLY A 42 -4.11 8.27 -16.00
N GLU A 43 -5.15 7.53 -16.37
CA GLU A 43 -5.83 6.54 -15.53
C GLU A 43 -4.82 5.64 -14.79
N CYS A 44 -5.02 5.47 -13.48
CA CYS A 44 -4.20 4.58 -12.66
C CYS A 44 -4.30 3.12 -13.15
N PRO A 45 -3.20 2.36 -13.13
CA PRO A 45 -3.24 0.92 -13.39
C PRO A 45 -3.97 0.17 -12.26
N THR A 46 -4.24 -1.10 -12.52
CA THR A 46 -4.52 -2.14 -11.50
C THR A 46 -3.28 -3.03 -11.30
N GLU A 47 -3.21 -3.79 -10.20
CA GLU A 47 -2.15 -4.79 -9.98
C GLU A 47 -1.98 -5.75 -11.18
N ALA A 48 -3.10 -6.21 -11.75
CA ALA A 48 -3.11 -7.10 -12.90
C ALA A 48 -2.48 -6.46 -14.15
N GLN A 49 -2.74 -5.17 -14.37
CA GLN A 49 -2.14 -4.39 -15.45
C GLN A 49 -0.64 -4.15 -15.24
N VAL A 50 -0.19 -3.93 -14.02
CA VAL A 50 1.27 -3.84 -13.71
C VAL A 50 1.96 -5.19 -13.95
N PHE A 51 1.34 -6.29 -13.53
CA PHE A 51 1.88 -7.63 -13.79
C PHE A 51 1.94 -7.96 -15.29
N GLN A 52 0.93 -7.55 -16.07
CA GLN A 52 0.91 -7.68 -17.52
C GLN A 52 1.99 -6.82 -18.19
N ASP A 53 2.13 -5.55 -17.81
CA ASP A 53 3.16 -4.64 -18.35
C ASP A 53 4.58 -5.19 -18.11
N LEU A 54 4.90 -5.63 -16.88
CA LEU A 54 6.22 -6.25 -16.61
C LEU A 54 6.40 -7.59 -17.35
N SER A 55 5.34 -8.38 -17.51
CA SER A 55 5.39 -9.61 -18.31
C SER A 55 5.69 -9.33 -19.79
N LEU A 56 5.19 -8.22 -20.34
CA LEU A 56 5.48 -7.75 -21.69
C LEU A 56 6.88 -7.16 -21.82
N LEU A 57 7.43 -6.54 -20.78
CA LEU A 57 8.79 -5.96 -20.77
C LEU A 57 9.89 -7.02 -20.59
N LYS A 58 9.61 -8.13 -19.90
CA LYS A 58 10.58 -9.20 -19.57
C LYS A 58 11.41 -9.79 -20.74
N PRO A 59 10.90 -9.91 -21.99
CA PRO A 59 11.71 -10.35 -23.13
C PRO A 59 12.75 -9.32 -23.62
N TYR A 60 12.57 -8.05 -23.24
CA TYR A 60 13.35 -6.89 -23.67
C TYR A 60 14.27 -6.35 -22.56
N THR A 61 13.93 -6.56 -21.29
CA THR A 61 14.75 -6.15 -20.13
C THR A 61 14.63 -7.12 -18.94
N GLN A 62 15.66 -7.19 -18.10
CA GLN A 62 15.60 -7.82 -16.76
C GLN A 62 15.36 -6.81 -15.63
N THR A 63 15.43 -5.50 -15.91
CA THR A 63 15.29 -4.41 -14.93
C THR A 63 14.29 -3.36 -15.42
N VAL A 64 13.39 -2.92 -14.55
CA VAL A 64 12.61 -1.69 -14.75
C VAL A 64 13.05 -0.61 -13.75
N ARG A 65 13.00 0.67 -14.15
CA ARG A 65 13.14 1.81 -13.24
C ARG A 65 11.77 2.44 -12.99
N ILE A 66 11.46 2.75 -11.73
CA ILE A 66 10.27 3.51 -11.33
C ILE A 66 10.69 4.84 -10.70
N TYR A 67 9.75 5.78 -10.61
CA TYR A 67 10.02 7.18 -10.24
C TYR A 67 9.68 7.54 -8.78
N ASN A 68 8.77 6.79 -8.19
CA ASN A 68 8.24 6.93 -6.83
C ASN A 68 7.64 5.58 -6.42
N MET A 69 7.20 5.44 -5.17
CA MET A 69 6.44 4.27 -4.72
C MET A 69 4.93 4.52 -4.68
N ASN A 70 4.53 5.73 -4.29
CA ASN A 70 3.16 6.12 -3.96
C ASN A 70 2.19 6.28 -5.14
N ASP A 71 2.65 6.70 -6.32
CA ASP A 71 1.72 7.14 -7.37
C ASP A 71 0.88 5.96 -7.87
N CYS A 72 -0.44 6.07 -7.77
CA CYS A 72 -1.37 4.98 -8.02
C CYS A 72 -1.02 3.65 -7.26
N ASN A 73 -0.29 3.69 -6.13
CA ASN A 73 0.29 2.52 -5.43
C ASN A 73 1.19 1.64 -6.33
N HIS A 74 1.79 2.20 -7.39
CA HIS A 74 2.43 1.37 -8.41
C HIS A 74 3.76 0.74 -8.00
N GLY A 75 4.51 1.33 -7.07
CA GLY A 75 5.80 0.79 -6.63
C GLY A 75 5.63 -0.55 -5.91
N ASN A 76 4.60 -0.64 -5.07
CA ASN A 76 4.14 -1.86 -4.41
C ASN A 76 3.84 -2.98 -5.45
N TRP A 77 2.95 -2.71 -6.40
CA TRP A 77 2.60 -3.67 -7.45
C TRP A 77 3.78 -4.02 -8.37
N THR A 78 4.66 -3.06 -8.67
CA THR A 78 5.85 -3.28 -9.50
C THR A 78 6.85 -4.19 -8.82
N LEU A 79 7.14 -3.98 -7.54
CA LEU A 79 8.04 -4.84 -6.76
C LEU A 79 7.46 -6.25 -6.59
N LYS A 80 6.15 -6.37 -6.30
CA LYS A 80 5.42 -7.65 -6.24
C LYS A 80 5.48 -8.43 -7.57
N ALA A 81 5.20 -7.75 -8.68
CA ALA A 81 5.25 -8.34 -10.02
C ALA A 81 6.68 -8.71 -10.42
N ALA A 82 7.66 -7.82 -10.20
CA ALA A 82 9.06 -8.08 -10.49
C ALA A 82 9.60 -9.29 -9.71
N LYS A 83 9.30 -9.38 -8.40
CA LYS A 83 9.68 -10.53 -7.56
C LYS A 83 9.08 -11.83 -8.09
N THR A 84 7.80 -11.81 -8.46
CA THR A 84 7.10 -12.97 -9.04
C THR A 84 7.66 -13.37 -10.42
N LEU A 85 8.07 -12.40 -11.21
CA LEU A 85 8.63 -12.59 -12.56
C LEU A 85 10.14 -12.88 -12.55
N GLY A 86 10.84 -12.73 -11.41
CA GLY A 86 12.30 -12.82 -11.34
C GLY A 86 13.04 -11.65 -12.00
N MET A 87 12.36 -10.50 -12.15
CA MET A 87 12.92 -9.24 -12.64
C MET A 87 13.45 -8.40 -11.48
N LYS A 88 14.22 -7.35 -11.81
CA LYS A 88 14.79 -6.40 -10.87
C LYS A 88 14.15 -5.01 -11.02
N VAL A 89 14.25 -4.21 -9.97
CA VAL A 89 13.70 -2.85 -9.92
C VAL A 89 14.77 -1.86 -9.49
N PHE A 90 14.91 -0.76 -10.23
CA PHE A 90 15.56 0.45 -9.71
C PHE A 90 14.46 1.35 -9.14
N VAL A 91 14.52 1.64 -7.84
CA VAL A 91 13.43 2.35 -7.15
C VAL A 91 13.65 3.86 -7.22
N GLY A 92 12.60 4.59 -7.54
CA GLY A 92 12.52 6.03 -7.34
C GLY A 92 11.73 6.32 -6.07
N VAL A 93 12.14 7.37 -5.38
CA VAL A 93 11.51 7.90 -4.17
C VAL A 93 11.35 9.40 -4.38
N MET A 94 10.14 9.94 -4.19
CA MET A 94 9.93 11.39 -4.22
C MET A 94 10.79 12.05 -3.14
N ASN A 95 11.51 13.12 -3.48
CA ASN A 95 12.30 13.86 -2.49
C ASN A 95 11.69 15.19 -2.06
N ASP A 96 10.66 15.68 -2.75
CA ASP A 96 9.83 16.80 -2.31
C ASP A 96 8.33 16.53 -2.66
N PRO A 97 7.38 16.94 -1.80
CA PRO A 97 7.58 17.39 -0.42
C PRO A 97 8.08 16.28 0.51
N LEU A 98 8.61 16.65 1.69
CA LEU A 98 9.37 15.74 2.57
C LEU A 98 8.50 14.63 3.20
N ASP A 99 7.20 14.85 3.31
CA ASP A 99 6.20 13.85 3.68
C ASP A 99 6.00 12.78 2.60
N MET A 100 5.99 13.16 1.31
CA MET A 100 5.96 12.19 0.21
C MET A 100 7.21 11.30 0.17
N MET A 101 8.38 11.82 0.56
CA MET A 101 9.59 11.01 0.76
C MET A 101 9.41 9.96 1.87
N ARG A 102 8.75 10.33 2.98
CA ARG A 102 8.45 9.42 4.09
C ARG A 102 7.42 8.37 3.71
N LEU A 103 6.38 8.74 2.97
CA LEU A 103 5.39 7.79 2.44
C LEU A 103 6.06 6.76 1.52
N ASP A 104 6.96 7.20 0.63
CA ASP A 104 7.71 6.28 -0.24
C ASP A 104 8.67 5.37 0.54
N MET A 105 9.29 5.86 1.63
CA MET A 105 10.08 5.04 2.57
C MET A 105 9.23 3.97 3.27
N GLU A 106 8.08 4.36 3.81
CA GLU A 106 7.13 3.44 4.46
C GLU A 106 6.63 2.37 3.49
N LEU A 107 6.24 2.75 2.27
CA LEU A 107 5.82 1.83 1.20
C LEU A 107 6.94 0.88 0.75
N LEU A 108 8.22 1.30 0.80
CA LEU A 108 9.35 0.47 0.42
C LEU A 108 9.69 -0.57 1.50
N LEU A 109 9.69 -0.16 2.77
CA LEU A 109 9.82 -1.07 3.92
C LEU A 109 8.65 -2.06 3.96
N TRP A 110 7.43 -1.59 3.71
CA TRP A 110 6.23 -2.41 3.52
C TRP A 110 6.44 -3.45 2.41
N ALA A 111 6.97 -3.07 1.24
CA ALA A 111 7.18 -4.02 0.14
C ALA A 111 8.19 -5.12 0.49
N ASP A 112 9.24 -4.79 1.26
CA ASP A 112 10.23 -5.79 1.71
C ASP A 112 9.67 -6.73 2.78
N LEU A 113 8.94 -6.21 3.77
CA LEU A 113 8.39 -7.01 4.86
C LEU A 113 7.41 -8.12 4.41
N HIS A 114 6.76 -7.98 3.24
CA HIS A 114 5.74 -8.93 2.78
C HIS A 114 6.12 -9.72 1.53
N TYR A 115 7.01 -9.21 0.68
CA TYR A 115 7.46 -9.90 -0.54
C TYR A 115 8.97 -10.23 -0.56
N GLY A 116 9.76 -9.67 0.38
CA GLY A 116 11.21 -9.82 0.47
C GLY A 116 11.91 -9.36 -0.80
N VAL A 117 12.00 -8.06 -1.04
CA VAL A 117 12.41 -7.45 -2.32
C VAL A 117 13.79 -6.78 -2.30
N ASN A 118 14.44 -6.70 -1.14
CA ASN A 118 15.82 -6.18 -0.97
C ASN A 118 16.83 -6.86 -1.92
N ASP A 119 16.61 -8.12 -2.32
CA ASP A 119 17.43 -8.87 -3.28
C ASP A 119 17.18 -8.54 -4.77
N ILE A 120 16.02 -7.95 -5.10
CA ILE A 120 15.66 -7.52 -6.47
C ILE A 120 15.83 -6.02 -6.71
N ILE A 121 16.00 -5.21 -5.66
CA ILE A 121 16.28 -3.78 -5.80
C ILE A 121 17.76 -3.58 -6.16
N VAL A 122 18.04 -2.94 -7.30
CA VAL A 122 19.42 -2.73 -7.81
C VAL A 122 20.02 -1.37 -7.45
N GLY A 123 19.22 -0.49 -6.87
CA GLY A 123 19.58 0.87 -6.48
C GLY A 123 18.33 1.71 -6.26
N CYS A 124 18.50 2.86 -5.61
CA CYS A 124 17.43 3.80 -5.34
C CYS A 124 17.83 5.25 -5.64
N THR A 125 16.93 6.08 -6.17
CA THR A 125 17.11 7.54 -6.28
C THR A 125 16.13 8.30 -5.43
N VAL A 126 16.64 9.27 -4.68
CA VAL A 126 15.87 10.15 -3.79
C VAL A 126 15.64 11.44 -4.55
N GLY A 127 14.64 11.42 -5.44
CA GLY A 127 14.27 12.50 -6.35
C GLY A 127 14.72 12.32 -7.79
N VAL A 128 14.01 13.01 -8.67
CA VAL A 128 14.37 13.24 -10.08
C VAL A 128 14.18 14.72 -10.42
N GLU A 129 15.22 15.37 -10.94
CA GLU A 129 15.20 16.74 -11.49
C GLU A 129 14.67 17.85 -10.55
N SER A 130 14.70 17.62 -9.22
CA SER A 130 14.26 18.61 -8.23
C SER A 130 15.19 19.83 -8.12
N VAL A 131 16.45 19.73 -8.56
CA VAL A 131 17.35 20.89 -8.65
C VAL A 131 17.20 21.56 -10.02
N PHE A 132 16.93 20.82 -11.11
CA PHE A 132 16.57 21.40 -12.41
C PHE A 132 15.28 22.23 -12.38
N ARG A 133 14.24 21.77 -11.67
CA ARG A 133 12.96 22.49 -11.50
C ARG A 133 12.99 23.60 -10.45
N GLU A 134 14.10 23.75 -9.73
CA GLU A 134 14.26 24.66 -8.59
C GLU A 134 13.34 24.33 -7.38
N ASP A 135 12.74 23.13 -7.33
CA ASP A 135 11.96 22.63 -6.18
C ASP A 135 12.82 22.61 -4.90
N LEU A 136 14.11 22.28 -5.03
CA LEU A 136 15.07 22.15 -3.93
C LEU A 136 16.45 22.68 -4.32
N THR A 137 17.20 23.22 -3.34
CA THR A 137 18.63 23.44 -3.53
C THR A 137 19.39 22.12 -3.62
N ALA A 138 20.59 22.15 -4.22
CA ALA A 138 21.47 20.99 -4.29
C ALA A 138 21.94 20.52 -2.90
N GLN A 139 22.07 21.45 -1.95
CA GLN A 139 22.43 21.16 -0.55
C GLN A 139 21.31 20.41 0.18
N GLU A 140 20.06 20.86 0.06
CA GLU A 140 18.90 20.17 0.63
C GLU A 140 18.68 18.81 -0.02
N THR A 141 18.86 18.73 -1.34
CA THR A 141 18.80 17.47 -2.10
C THR A 141 19.84 16.47 -1.59
N ALA A 142 21.11 16.88 -1.45
CA ALA A 142 22.17 16.03 -0.90
C ALA A 142 21.90 15.60 0.56
N ALA A 143 21.27 16.48 1.36
CA ALA A 143 20.85 16.16 2.74
C ALA A 143 19.72 15.12 2.76
N ARG A 144 18.69 15.26 1.91
CA ARG A 144 17.58 14.29 1.80
C ARG A 144 18.06 12.93 1.30
N VAL A 145 18.96 12.90 0.30
CA VAL A 145 19.70 11.68 -0.14
C VAL A 145 20.42 11.02 1.04
N GLY A 146 21.15 11.80 1.86
CA GLY A 146 21.86 11.30 3.03
C GLY A 146 20.96 10.76 4.14
N SER A 147 19.83 11.41 4.41
CA SER A 147 18.82 10.95 5.37
C SER A 147 18.19 9.64 4.94
N PHE A 148 17.78 9.51 3.68
CA PHE A 148 17.24 8.27 3.14
C PHE A 148 18.30 7.15 3.12
N LYS A 149 19.54 7.45 2.71
CA LYS A 149 20.66 6.47 2.72
C LYS A 149 20.96 5.93 4.11
N THR A 150 20.86 6.79 5.13
CA THR A 150 20.99 6.42 6.54
C THR A 150 19.85 5.48 6.94
N TRP A 151 18.60 5.89 6.72
CA TRP A 151 17.41 5.08 6.99
C TRP A 151 17.44 3.73 6.27
N ALA A 152 17.83 3.69 5.00
CA ALA A 152 17.85 2.46 4.20
C ALA A 152 18.83 1.43 4.79
N ARG A 153 20.06 1.85 5.10
CA ARG A 153 21.06 1.04 5.82
C ARG A 153 20.52 0.53 7.15
N ASP A 154 19.88 1.41 7.93
CA ASP A 154 19.41 1.10 9.28
C ASP A 154 18.20 0.15 9.28
N ASN A 155 17.45 0.10 8.17
CA ASN A 155 16.40 -0.89 7.90
C ASN A 155 16.92 -2.14 7.16
N GLY A 156 18.25 -2.31 7.04
CA GLY A 156 18.87 -3.49 6.44
C GLY A 156 18.85 -3.55 4.92
N PHE A 157 18.49 -2.47 4.22
CA PHE A 157 18.60 -2.41 2.77
C PHE A 157 20.07 -2.34 2.33
N THR A 158 20.40 -3.10 1.28
CA THR A 158 21.78 -3.28 0.79
C THR A 158 22.06 -2.60 -0.54
N PHE A 159 21.06 -1.96 -1.14
CA PHE A 159 21.19 -1.31 -2.44
C PHE A 159 21.88 0.08 -2.33
N PRO A 160 22.61 0.50 -3.38
CA PRO A 160 23.20 1.85 -3.45
C PRO A 160 22.13 2.94 -3.58
N VAL A 161 22.34 4.08 -2.92
CA VAL A 161 21.40 5.22 -2.89
C VAL A 161 21.99 6.42 -3.61
N GLY A 162 21.20 7.09 -4.44
CA GLY A 162 21.66 8.17 -5.31
C GLY A 162 20.64 9.26 -5.60
N TYR A 163 20.93 10.04 -6.63
CA TYR A 163 20.08 11.12 -7.14
C TYR A 163 19.97 11.08 -8.67
N ALA A 164 18.85 11.55 -9.23
CA ALA A 164 18.65 11.70 -10.67
C ALA A 164 18.41 13.18 -11.05
N ASP A 165 19.11 13.69 -12.07
CA ASP A 165 18.90 15.04 -12.62
C ASP A 165 19.48 15.15 -14.04
N ALA A 166 19.21 16.25 -14.73
CA ALA A 166 19.87 16.62 -15.96
C ALA A 166 21.40 16.72 -15.76
N THR A 167 22.15 16.20 -16.74
CA THR A 167 23.63 16.06 -16.65
C THR A 167 24.34 17.36 -16.27
N ASN A 168 23.89 18.47 -16.84
CA ASN A 168 24.45 19.81 -16.60
C ASN A 168 24.19 20.33 -15.18
N VAL A 169 23.09 19.93 -14.53
CA VAL A 169 22.77 20.28 -13.15
C VAL A 169 23.65 19.49 -12.17
N ILE A 170 23.82 18.19 -12.40
CA ILE A 170 24.75 17.35 -11.62
C ILE A 170 26.20 17.84 -11.75
N GLN A 171 26.67 18.16 -12.95
CA GLN A 171 28.02 18.71 -13.16
C GLN A 171 28.21 20.10 -12.51
N LYS A 172 27.19 20.97 -12.53
CA LYS A 172 27.23 22.28 -11.84
C LYS A 172 27.20 22.18 -10.31
N ASN A 173 26.68 21.08 -9.76
CA ASN A 173 26.46 20.92 -8.32
C ASN A 173 27.20 19.71 -7.72
N PRO A 174 28.55 19.75 -7.60
CA PRO A 174 29.35 18.66 -7.02
C PRO A 174 28.92 18.18 -5.62
N VAL A 175 28.18 19.00 -4.86
CA VAL A 175 27.61 18.63 -3.56
C VAL A 175 26.68 17.41 -3.65
N LEU A 176 26.00 17.20 -4.78
CA LEU A 176 25.16 16.02 -5.00
C LEU A 176 25.97 14.71 -4.98
N ALA A 177 27.24 14.77 -5.38
CA ALA A 177 28.16 13.62 -5.41
C ALA A 177 28.80 13.29 -4.05
N THR A 178 28.64 14.12 -3.00
CA THR A 178 29.32 13.88 -1.71
C THR A 178 28.72 12.73 -0.91
N THR A 179 27.46 12.40 -1.19
CA THR A 179 26.64 11.50 -0.35
C THR A 179 26.05 10.34 -1.15
N ALA A 180 25.86 10.53 -2.46
CA ALA A 180 25.32 9.54 -3.39
C ALA A 180 26.33 8.43 -3.73
N ASP A 181 25.88 7.18 -3.79
CA ASP A 181 26.60 6.06 -4.41
C ASP A 181 26.41 6.04 -5.94
N ILE A 182 25.27 6.57 -6.41
CA ILE A 182 24.86 6.61 -7.81
C ILE A 182 24.46 8.03 -8.21
N LEU A 183 24.87 8.46 -9.40
CA LEU A 183 24.30 9.62 -10.08
C LEU A 183 23.66 9.16 -11.39
N LEU A 184 22.35 9.32 -11.49
CA LEU A 184 21.58 9.07 -12.70
C LEU A 184 21.49 10.37 -13.48
N ILE A 185 22.12 10.42 -14.65
CA ILE A 185 22.17 11.61 -15.49
C ILE A 185 21.16 11.51 -16.63
N ASN A 186 20.23 12.46 -16.68
CA ASN A 186 19.25 12.56 -17.75
C ASN A 186 19.90 13.30 -18.94
N ILE A 187 19.71 12.76 -20.16
CA ILE A 187 20.23 13.33 -21.41
C ILE A 187 19.22 13.09 -22.54
N PHE A 188 18.67 14.16 -23.10
CA PHE A 188 17.74 14.10 -24.22
C PHE A 188 18.26 14.94 -25.41
N PRO A 189 19.06 14.36 -26.33
CA PRO A 189 19.56 15.07 -27.50
C PRO A 189 18.43 15.62 -28.38
N PHE A 190 17.27 14.94 -28.34
CA PHE A 190 15.99 15.41 -28.88
C PHE A 190 15.61 16.82 -28.42
N TRP A 191 15.57 17.07 -27.10
CA TRP A 191 15.22 18.37 -26.53
C TRP A 191 16.31 19.44 -26.77
N GLU A 192 17.55 19.02 -26.98
CA GLU A 192 18.67 19.90 -27.34
C GLU A 192 18.69 20.31 -28.82
N GLY A 193 17.64 19.96 -29.58
CA GLY A 193 17.54 20.28 -31.00
C GLY A 193 18.40 19.41 -31.91
N THR A 194 19.02 18.34 -31.39
CA THR A 194 19.76 17.38 -32.22
C THR A 194 18.78 16.62 -33.11
N THR A 195 19.16 16.43 -34.36
CA THR A 195 18.44 15.62 -35.35
C THR A 195 19.30 14.46 -35.81
N MET A 196 18.65 13.33 -36.11
CA MET A 196 19.28 12.18 -36.78
C MET A 196 18.79 12.13 -38.22
N THR A 197 19.73 12.04 -39.16
CA THR A 197 19.45 12.09 -40.60
C THR A 197 19.25 10.70 -41.22
N ASN A 198 19.95 9.70 -40.70
CA ASN A 198 20.02 8.34 -41.24
C ASN A 198 20.38 7.32 -40.14
N LYS A 199 20.23 6.02 -40.42
CA LYS A 199 20.45 4.92 -39.46
C LYS A 199 21.89 4.74 -38.96
N ASP A 200 22.87 5.38 -39.60
CA ASP A 200 24.31 5.24 -39.29
C ASP A 200 24.86 6.54 -38.63
N ASP A 201 23.97 7.49 -38.30
CA ASP A 201 24.25 8.80 -37.71
C ASP A 201 24.61 8.68 -36.22
N MET A 202 25.90 8.50 -35.92
CA MET A 202 26.38 8.34 -34.54
C MET A 202 26.46 9.64 -33.71
N GLY A 203 26.03 10.79 -34.24
CA GLY A 203 26.26 12.10 -33.61
C GLY A 203 25.75 12.23 -32.17
N MET A 204 24.45 11.99 -31.97
CA MET A 204 23.79 12.04 -30.65
C MET A 204 24.27 10.95 -29.69
N VAL A 205 24.62 9.77 -30.19
CA VAL A 205 25.10 8.66 -29.35
C VAL A 205 26.52 8.93 -28.86
N ASN A 206 27.39 9.49 -29.71
CA ASN A 206 28.72 9.95 -29.31
C ASN A 206 28.64 11.12 -28.30
N GLN A 207 27.65 12.01 -28.44
CA GLN A 207 27.38 13.10 -27.48
C GLN A 207 27.08 12.53 -26.08
N ILE A 208 26.22 11.51 -25.98
CA ILE A 208 25.89 10.85 -24.71
C ILE A 208 27.07 10.11 -24.10
N VAL A 209 27.76 9.27 -24.89
CA VAL A 209 28.95 8.54 -24.42
C VAL A 209 30.02 9.51 -23.91
N GLY A 210 30.24 10.63 -24.62
CA GLY A 210 31.16 11.69 -24.18
C GLY A 210 30.74 12.33 -22.86
N ARG A 211 29.45 12.64 -22.68
CA ARG A 211 28.92 13.22 -21.44
C ARG A 211 28.97 12.27 -20.25
N TRP A 212 28.58 11.00 -20.44
CA TRP A 212 28.67 9.97 -19.41
C TRP A 212 30.11 9.79 -18.94
N ARG A 213 31.07 9.62 -19.86
CA ARG A 213 32.50 9.58 -19.55
C ARG A 213 32.97 10.85 -18.84
N GLY A 214 32.54 12.03 -19.29
CA GLY A 214 32.88 13.31 -18.66
C GLY A 214 32.43 13.40 -17.21
N THR A 215 31.17 13.07 -16.92
CA THR A 215 30.63 13.03 -15.56
C THR A 215 31.29 11.94 -14.71
N GLN A 216 31.56 10.76 -15.28
CA GLN A 216 32.22 9.67 -14.55
C GLN A 216 33.68 10.00 -14.19
N ASN A 217 34.39 10.74 -15.05
CA ASN A 217 35.72 11.28 -14.75
C ASN A 217 35.69 12.40 -13.70
N MET A 218 34.60 13.18 -13.64
CA MET A 218 34.39 14.23 -12.65
C MET A 218 34.06 13.67 -11.26
N PHE A 219 33.35 12.53 -11.19
CA PHE A 219 32.93 11.87 -9.96
C PHE A 219 33.43 10.41 -9.90
N PRO A 220 34.75 10.15 -9.86
CA PRO A 220 35.32 8.80 -10.02
C PRO A 220 34.96 7.82 -8.90
N ASN A 221 34.52 8.32 -7.74
CA ASN A 221 34.10 7.52 -6.59
C ASN A 221 32.59 7.21 -6.58
N VAL A 222 31.82 7.72 -7.56
CA VAL A 222 30.36 7.60 -7.64
C VAL A 222 30.00 6.92 -8.96
N LYS A 223 29.06 5.98 -8.94
CA LYS A 223 28.67 5.26 -10.16
C LYS A 223 27.72 6.12 -11.01
N VAL A 224 28.20 6.57 -12.15
CA VAL A 224 27.39 7.38 -13.09
C VAL A 224 26.65 6.47 -14.06
N ILE A 225 25.34 6.68 -14.17
CA ILE A 225 24.43 5.92 -15.04
C ILE A 225 23.64 6.91 -15.88
N VAL A 226 23.43 6.65 -17.17
CA VAL A 226 22.48 7.45 -17.97
C VAL A 226 21.07 7.06 -17.52
N GLY A 227 20.40 7.97 -16.84
CA GLY A 227 19.16 7.69 -16.12
C GLY A 227 17.93 7.73 -16.98
N GLU A 228 17.86 8.69 -17.89
CA GLU A 228 16.78 8.80 -18.86
C GLU A 228 17.38 9.27 -20.19
N THR A 229 17.10 8.51 -21.24
CA THR A 229 17.31 8.94 -22.62
C THR A 229 16.43 8.12 -23.57
N GLY A 230 15.96 8.77 -24.63
CA GLY A 230 15.04 8.16 -25.59
C GLY A 230 14.88 9.04 -26.83
N TRP A 231 13.88 8.74 -27.65
CA TRP A 231 13.48 9.61 -28.76
C TRP A 231 11.98 9.48 -29.04
N SER A 232 11.26 10.60 -28.93
CA SER A 232 9.80 10.66 -29.15
C SER A 232 9.43 10.24 -30.58
N SER A 233 8.44 9.36 -30.70
CA SER A 233 7.92 8.93 -32.01
C SER A 233 7.10 10.00 -32.74
N TYR A 234 6.92 11.18 -32.13
CA TYR A 234 6.33 12.37 -32.76
C TYR A 234 7.37 13.26 -33.48
N ASP A 235 8.64 12.86 -33.55
CA ASP A 235 9.64 13.65 -34.29
C ASP A 235 9.30 13.75 -35.79
N THR A 236 9.42 14.97 -36.31
CA THR A 236 9.16 15.37 -37.70
C THR A 236 10.30 16.21 -38.28
N ARG A 237 11.34 16.53 -37.48
CA ARG A 237 12.32 17.60 -37.78
C ARG A 237 13.36 17.22 -38.83
N SER A 238 13.64 15.92 -39.04
CA SER A 238 14.65 15.46 -40.00
C SER A 238 14.09 14.86 -41.30
N GLY A 239 12.78 14.95 -41.52
CA GLY A 239 12.10 14.38 -42.70
C GLY A 239 11.93 12.85 -42.67
N GLN A 240 12.49 12.17 -41.66
CA GLN A 240 12.18 10.77 -41.32
C GLN A 240 10.92 10.72 -40.43
N THR A 241 10.27 9.57 -40.32
CA THR A 241 9.19 9.39 -39.33
C THR A 241 9.77 9.21 -37.93
N GLY A 242 9.12 9.79 -36.91
CA GLY A 242 9.56 9.63 -35.52
C GLY A 242 9.61 8.17 -35.04
N LEU A 243 8.76 7.27 -35.58
CA LEU A 243 8.86 5.82 -35.34
C LEU A 243 10.20 5.23 -35.83
N THR A 244 10.63 5.62 -37.05
CA THR A 244 11.92 5.22 -37.61
C THR A 244 13.08 5.78 -36.79
N LEU A 245 12.99 7.05 -36.37
CA LEU A 245 14.01 7.70 -35.55
C LEU A 245 14.10 7.08 -34.15
N SER A 246 12.97 6.79 -33.50
CA SER A 246 12.93 6.13 -32.20
C SER A 246 13.57 4.74 -32.25
N LYS A 247 13.26 3.94 -33.28
CA LYS A 247 13.93 2.67 -33.53
C LYS A 247 15.44 2.83 -33.74
N TRP A 248 15.89 3.66 -34.69
CA TRP A 248 17.32 3.82 -34.98
C TRP A 248 18.10 4.33 -33.77
N TYR A 249 17.51 5.23 -32.98
CA TYR A 249 18.15 5.78 -31.80
C TYR A 249 18.35 4.70 -30.72
N LEU A 250 17.32 3.90 -30.42
CA LEU A 250 17.43 2.73 -29.56
C LEU A 250 18.51 1.76 -30.08
N GLU A 251 18.48 1.44 -31.39
CA GLU A 251 19.39 0.48 -32.00
C GLU A 251 20.86 0.89 -31.90
N LEU A 252 21.18 2.16 -32.21
CA LEU A 252 22.54 2.71 -32.10
C LEU A 252 22.97 2.88 -30.64
N LEU A 253 22.08 3.40 -29.78
CA LEU A 253 22.36 3.65 -28.36
C LEU A 253 22.69 2.36 -27.63
N GLY A 254 21.87 1.31 -27.73
CA GLY A 254 22.10 0.05 -27.01
C GLY A 254 23.36 -0.71 -27.48
N CYS A 255 23.78 -0.49 -28.73
CA CYS A 255 25.04 -1.04 -29.24
C CYS A 255 26.27 -0.24 -28.81
N ALA A 256 26.16 1.09 -28.69
CA ALA A 256 27.20 1.88 -28.04
C ALA A 256 27.27 1.59 -26.54
N ALA A 257 26.14 1.51 -25.85
CA ALA A 257 26.07 1.19 -24.42
C ALA A 257 26.79 -0.12 -24.10
N TYR A 258 26.55 -1.17 -24.89
CA TYR A 258 27.29 -2.43 -24.82
C TYR A 258 28.80 -2.26 -25.03
N ARG A 259 29.22 -1.64 -26.15
CA ARG A 259 30.63 -1.49 -26.53
C ARG A 259 31.44 -0.65 -25.52
N GLU A 260 30.81 0.38 -24.95
CA GLU A 260 31.44 1.33 -24.04
C GLU A 260 31.32 0.93 -22.57
N GLY A 261 30.57 -0.13 -22.25
CA GLY A 261 30.22 -0.52 -20.88
C GLY A 261 29.35 0.52 -20.16
N MET A 262 28.65 1.39 -20.90
CA MET A 262 27.87 2.50 -20.37
C MET A 262 26.51 2.00 -19.85
N PRO A 263 26.23 2.08 -18.53
CA PRO A 263 24.94 1.71 -17.99
C PRO A 263 23.91 2.79 -18.33
N VAL A 264 22.79 2.39 -18.96
CA VAL A 264 21.74 3.28 -19.46
C VAL A 264 20.34 2.68 -19.26
N TYR A 265 19.39 3.46 -18.76
CA TYR A 265 17.96 3.14 -18.84
C TYR A 265 17.35 3.80 -20.09
N TRP A 266 16.43 3.10 -20.75
CA TRP A 266 15.68 3.64 -21.88
C TRP A 266 14.40 4.31 -21.41
N PHE A 267 14.21 5.57 -21.81
CA PHE A 267 13.00 6.35 -21.62
C PHE A 267 12.11 6.27 -22.89
N GLU A 268 10.99 5.55 -22.89
CA GLU A 268 10.44 4.74 -21.80
C GLU A 268 9.71 3.47 -22.29
N ALA A 269 9.06 2.75 -21.38
CA ALA A 269 8.30 1.55 -21.68
C ALA A 269 7.08 1.82 -22.58
N PHE A 270 6.15 2.66 -22.14
CA PHE A 270 4.83 2.87 -22.74
C PHE A 270 4.57 4.34 -22.99
N ASP A 271 3.86 4.66 -24.07
CA ASP A 271 3.35 6.02 -24.28
C ASP A 271 2.41 6.45 -23.16
N GLN A 272 2.47 7.75 -22.81
CA GLN A 272 1.62 8.40 -21.81
C GLN A 272 0.82 9.54 -22.47
N PRO A 273 -0.29 9.24 -23.20
CA PRO A 273 -1.02 10.26 -23.97
C PRO A 273 -1.52 11.45 -23.13
N SER A 274 -1.78 11.22 -21.85
CA SER A 274 -2.11 12.26 -20.87
C SER A 274 -1.05 13.35 -20.72
N ARG A 275 0.24 13.00 -20.82
CA ARG A 275 1.34 14.00 -20.84
C ARG A 275 1.29 14.82 -22.12
N GLY A 276 1.15 14.18 -23.27
CA GLY A 276 0.99 14.88 -24.56
C GLY A 276 -0.23 15.82 -24.62
N ALA A 277 -1.25 15.59 -23.79
CA ALA A 277 -2.43 16.43 -23.65
C ALA A 277 -2.30 17.57 -22.62
N THR A 278 -1.28 17.55 -21.75
CA THR A 278 -1.14 18.49 -20.60
C THR A 278 0.22 19.19 -20.52
N ALA A 279 1.25 18.70 -21.21
CA ALA A 279 2.60 19.24 -21.15
C ALA A 279 2.75 20.56 -21.94
N SER A 280 3.42 21.54 -21.32
CA SER A 280 3.93 22.75 -21.99
C SER A 280 4.81 22.46 -23.20
N ASN A 281 5.43 21.28 -23.23
CA ASN A 281 6.44 20.89 -24.21
C ASN A 281 5.83 20.25 -25.47
N GLY A 282 4.50 20.12 -25.52
CA GLY A 282 3.75 19.66 -26.69
C GLY A 282 3.48 18.14 -26.75
N PRO A 283 2.77 17.67 -27.79
CA PRO A 283 2.33 16.27 -27.94
C PRO A 283 3.49 15.26 -27.98
N GLN A 284 4.71 15.72 -28.28
CA GLN A 284 5.96 14.96 -28.19
C GLN A 284 6.09 14.20 -26.87
N GLU A 285 5.68 14.82 -25.77
CA GLU A 285 5.83 14.30 -24.41
C GLU A 285 4.92 13.08 -24.12
N GLY A 286 3.89 12.84 -24.95
CA GLY A 286 3.06 11.65 -24.85
C GLY A 286 3.57 10.45 -25.64
N GLN A 287 4.71 10.56 -26.34
CA GLN A 287 5.10 9.59 -27.40
C GLN A 287 6.53 8.99 -27.26
N TRP A 288 7.05 8.85 -26.04
CA TRP A 288 8.39 8.32 -25.77
C TRP A 288 8.48 6.79 -25.62
N GLY A 289 7.35 6.08 -25.53
CA GLY A 289 7.33 4.64 -25.28
C GLY A 289 7.92 3.81 -26.41
N MET A 290 8.60 2.71 -26.07
CA MET A 290 8.92 1.62 -26.99
C MET A 290 7.64 0.86 -27.42
N PHE A 291 6.62 0.88 -26.57
CA PHE A 291 5.26 0.44 -26.82
C PHE A 291 4.29 1.63 -26.86
N ASN A 292 3.17 1.46 -27.56
CA ASN A 292 2.02 2.36 -27.50
C ASN A 292 1.28 2.20 -26.15
N ASP A 293 0.36 3.13 -25.83
CA ASP A 293 -0.48 3.08 -24.62
C ASP A 293 -1.37 1.81 -24.56
N ASP A 294 -1.79 1.27 -25.70
CA ASP A 294 -2.51 0.00 -25.81
C ASP A 294 -1.63 -1.25 -25.58
N ARG A 295 -0.35 -1.05 -25.21
CA ARG A 295 0.68 -2.07 -24.96
C ARG A 295 1.11 -2.85 -26.22
N THR A 296 0.82 -2.36 -27.43
CA THR A 296 1.42 -2.88 -28.67
C THR A 296 2.83 -2.33 -28.90
N LEU A 297 3.76 -3.17 -29.38
CA LEU A 297 5.15 -2.76 -29.65
C LEU A 297 5.21 -1.91 -30.92
N LYS A 298 5.83 -0.72 -30.85
CA LYS A 298 5.85 0.24 -31.98
C LYS A 298 6.62 -0.23 -33.20
N TYR A 299 7.67 -1.02 -33.00
CA TYR A 299 8.59 -1.43 -34.06
C TYR A 299 9.25 -2.78 -33.74
N SER A 300 9.49 -3.60 -34.76
CA SER A 300 10.13 -4.91 -34.55
C SER A 300 11.63 -4.74 -34.25
N LEU A 301 12.07 -5.40 -33.17
CA LEU A 301 13.47 -5.51 -32.74
C LEU A 301 14.10 -6.87 -33.09
N ASN A 302 13.41 -7.72 -33.86
CA ASN A 302 13.89 -9.06 -34.25
C ASN A 302 15.23 -9.02 -35.02
N ASP A 303 15.46 -7.95 -35.78
CA ASP A 303 16.67 -7.74 -36.58
C ASP A 303 17.77 -6.94 -35.86
N TRP A 304 17.53 -6.50 -34.61
CA TRP A 304 18.47 -5.67 -33.88
C TRP A 304 19.74 -6.45 -33.53
N LYS A 305 20.81 -6.18 -34.28
CA LYS A 305 22.13 -6.80 -34.15
C LYS A 305 23.19 -5.72 -34.13
N CYS A 306 23.97 -5.66 -33.04
CA CYS A 306 25.18 -4.84 -33.02
C CYS A 306 26.17 -5.40 -34.04
N THR A 307 26.58 -4.57 -35.00
CA THR A 307 27.24 -5.00 -36.22
C THR A 307 28.66 -5.51 -35.96
N THR A 308 28.86 -6.81 -36.16
CA THR A 308 30.13 -7.58 -36.11
C THR A 308 30.86 -7.62 -34.76
N GLY A 309 31.31 -8.83 -34.38
CA GLY A 309 32.23 -9.06 -33.25
C GLY A 309 31.58 -9.42 -31.91
N VAL A 310 30.26 -9.24 -31.74
CA VAL A 310 29.54 -9.55 -30.49
C VAL A 310 28.88 -10.93 -30.57
N PRO A 311 29.10 -11.85 -29.60
CA PRO A 311 28.40 -13.13 -29.55
C PRO A 311 26.89 -12.95 -29.36
N SER A 312 26.08 -13.51 -30.26
CA SER A 312 24.62 -13.42 -30.23
C SER A 312 23.95 -14.39 -29.24
N THR A 313 24.53 -14.55 -28.05
CA THR A 313 23.96 -15.22 -26.86
C THR A 313 24.87 -14.96 -25.66
N TYR A 314 24.29 -14.67 -24.49
CA TYR A 314 24.96 -14.88 -23.21
C TYR A 314 23.97 -15.40 -22.16
N THR A 315 24.39 -16.39 -21.38
CA THR A 315 23.57 -16.98 -20.31
C THR A 315 23.87 -16.25 -19.01
N THR A 316 22.86 -15.67 -18.36
CA THR A 316 23.03 -14.98 -17.08
C THR A 316 23.55 -15.92 -15.98
N PRO A 317 24.38 -15.44 -15.04
CA PRO A 317 24.82 -16.23 -13.90
C PRO A 317 23.64 -16.76 -13.06
N LEU A 318 23.79 -17.98 -12.55
CA LEU A 318 22.83 -18.59 -11.62
C LEU A 318 22.78 -17.84 -10.28
N ALA A 319 21.62 -17.91 -9.62
CA ALA A 319 21.34 -17.14 -8.41
C ALA A 319 22.20 -17.58 -7.21
N THR A 320 22.78 -16.59 -6.51
CA THR A 320 23.25 -16.76 -5.13
C THR A 320 22.05 -16.77 -4.19
N ARG A 321 21.71 -17.94 -3.64
CA ARG A 321 20.63 -18.11 -2.66
C ARG A 321 21.13 -17.73 -1.26
N GLN A 322 20.41 -16.81 -0.61
CA GLN A 322 20.23 -16.57 0.84
C GLN A 322 21.24 -17.14 1.86
N PRO A 323 21.47 -16.37 2.93
CA PRO A 323 21.22 -16.89 4.28
C PRO A 323 19.97 -16.26 4.91
N SER A 324 19.01 -17.10 5.29
CA SER A 324 18.10 -16.80 6.40
C SER A 324 18.74 -17.26 7.73
N GLY A 325 18.32 -16.73 8.87
CA GLY A 325 18.95 -17.10 10.14
C GLY A 325 18.25 -16.61 11.42
N THR A 326 18.37 -15.32 11.73
CA THR A 326 18.25 -14.84 13.13
C THR A 326 17.18 -13.79 13.42
N ILE A 327 16.91 -12.82 12.54
CA ILE A 327 16.02 -11.69 12.89
C ILE A 327 14.54 -12.09 12.82
N TRP A 328 14.09 -12.70 11.71
CA TRP A 328 12.69 -13.14 11.53
C TRP A 328 12.19 -14.08 12.64
N ASN A 329 13.05 -14.98 13.10
CA ASN A 329 12.71 -15.93 14.15
C ASN A 329 12.29 -15.25 15.47
N ASN A 330 12.84 -14.09 15.82
CA ASN A 330 12.53 -13.44 17.10
C ASN A 330 11.11 -12.86 17.11
N CYS A 331 10.70 -12.16 16.04
CA CYS A 331 9.34 -11.63 15.90
C CYS A 331 8.29 -12.75 15.84
N HIS A 332 8.55 -13.78 15.01
CA HIS A 332 7.63 -14.91 14.87
C HIS A 332 7.56 -15.77 16.14
N THR A 333 8.67 -16.00 16.84
CA THR A 333 8.66 -16.73 18.13
C THR A 333 7.96 -15.93 19.22
N MET A 334 8.16 -14.61 19.27
CA MET A 334 7.45 -13.74 20.22
C MET A 334 5.92 -13.77 19.96
N TYR A 335 5.50 -13.59 18.71
CA TYR A 335 4.08 -13.68 18.33
C TYR A 335 3.49 -15.05 18.65
N THR A 336 4.12 -16.13 18.19
CA THR A 336 3.59 -17.49 18.37
C THR A 336 3.68 -18.01 19.81
N SER A 337 4.50 -17.42 20.69
CA SER A 337 4.56 -17.76 22.12
C SER A 337 3.64 -16.91 23.00
N ALA A 338 3.03 -15.85 22.47
CA ALA A 338 2.09 -15.03 23.21
C ALA A 338 0.79 -15.79 23.56
N GLN A 339 0.24 -15.51 24.75
CA GLN A 339 -1.09 -16.00 25.13
C GLN A 339 -2.20 -15.09 24.60
N CYS A 340 -1.96 -13.78 24.53
CA CYS A 340 -2.80 -12.85 23.79
C CYS A 340 -2.06 -12.37 22.54
N GLN A 341 -2.68 -12.52 21.37
CA GLN A 341 -2.10 -12.19 20.07
C GLN A 341 -3.16 -11.54 19.19
N THR A 342 -2.76 -10.82 18.14
CA THR A 342 -3.69 -10.32 17.12
C THR A 342 -4.37 -11.48 16.37
N ILE A 343 -5.54 -11.24 15.75
CA ILE A 343 -6.30 -12.29 15.06
C ILE A 343 -5.55 -12.88 13.86
N SER A 344 -4.57 -12.17 13.31
CA SER A 344 -3.55 -12.68 12.40
C SER A 344 -2.17 -12.10 12.73
N GLU A 345 -1.11 -12.78 12.28
CA GLU A 345 0.27 -12.26 12.26
C GLU A 345 0.54 -11.39 11.03
N ASP A 346 -0.22 -11.63 9.95
CA ASP A 346 -0.27 -10.73 8.81
C ASP A 346 -1.07 -9.47 9.18
N GLN A 347 -0.41 -8.32 9.07
CA GLN A 347 -0.96 -7.02 9.44
C GLN A 347 -2.00 -6.46 8.46
N PHE A 348 -2.25 -7.12 7.31
CA PHE A 348 -3.37 -6.77 6.41
C PHE A 348 -4.61 -7.64 6.60
N SER A 349 -4.47 -8.73 7.36
CA SER A 349 -5.58 -9.54 7.86
C SER A 349 -6.19 -8.97 9.15
N ILE A 350 -5.80 -7.75 9.58
CA ILE A 350 -6.31 -7.05 10.76
C ILE A 350 -6.57 -5.57 10.45
N ASP A 351 -7.35 -4.89 11.30
CA ASP A 351 -7.60 -3.45 11.20
C ASP A 351 -6.36 -2.66 11.64
N THR A 352 -5.64 -2.07 10.68
CA THR A 352 -4.40 -1.29 10.92
C THR A 352 -4.63 -0.10 11.85
N ASN A 353 -5.78 0.58 11.77
CA ASN A 353 -6.05 1.77 12.57
C ASN A 353 -6.27 1.39 14.04
N LYS A 354 -7.08 0.35 14.30
CA LYS A 354 -7.22 -0.23 15.65
C LYS A 354 -5.91 -0.79 16.18
N THR A 355 -5.08 -1.40 15.32
CA THR A 355 -3.77 -1.95 15.69
C THR A 355 -2.82 -0.86 16.16
N ILE A 356 -2.73 0.27 15.43
CA ILE A 356 -1.93 1.43 15.84
C ILE A 356 -2.50 2.07 17.11
N ALA A 357 -3.83 2.24 17.21
CA ALA A 357 -4.47 2.80 18.39
C ALA A 357 -4.23 1.94 19.65
N ALA A 358 -4.29 0.61 19.53
CA ALA A 358 -3.98 -0.32 20.62
C ALA A 358 -2.51 -0.21 21.08
N ILE A 359 -1.55 -0.11 20.15
CA ILE A 359 -0.14 0.13 20.49
C ILE A 359 0.01 1.47 21.23
N GLN A 360 -0.55 2.56 20.69
CA GLN A 360 -0.46 3.90 21.29
C GLN A 360 -1.07 3.96 22.69
N TYR A 361 -2.26 3.39 22.87
CA TYR A 361 -2.94 3.29 24.16
C TYR A 361 -2.12 2.50 25.18
N LEU A 362 -1.61 1.33 24.80
CA LEU A 362 -0.81 0.49 25.68
C LEU A 362 0.56 1.10 26.00
N CYS A 363 1.19 1.83 25.08
CA CYS A 363 2.41 2.59 25.37
C CYS A 363 2.15 3.83 26.25
N GLY A 364 0.96 4.43 26.19
CA GLY A 364 0.55 5.48 27.11
C GLY A 364 0.40 4.97 28.55
N LEU A 365 -0.12 3.75 28.72
CA LEU A 365 -0.24 3.09 30.03
C LEU A 365 1.08 2.48 30.54
N TYR A 366 1.91 1.95 29.64
CA TYR A 366 3.11 1.17 29.97
C TYR A 366 4.34 1.59 29.15
N PRO A 367 4.81 2.84 29.26
CA PRO A 367 5.89 3.37 28.42
C PRO A 367 7.21 2.61 28.56
N ASN A 368 7.50 2.08 29.75
CA ASN A 368 8.70 1.26 30.00
C ASN A 368 8.66 -0.07 29.24
N ASP A 369 7.49 -0.72 29.16
CA ASP A 369 7.35 -2.01 28.46
C ASP A 369 7.45 -1.82 26.93
N CYS A 370 7.00 -0.68 26.40
CA CYS A 370 7.15 -0.37 24.97
C CYS A 370 8.59 -0.15 24.50
N THR A 371 9.58 -0.03 25.41
CA THR A 371 11.01 0.08 25.03
C THR A 371 11.52 -1.13 24.23
N ALA A 372 10.81 -2.26 24.28
CA ALA A 372 11.14 -3.43 23.47
C ALA A 372 10.59 -3.37 22.02
N ILE A 373 9.60 -2.53 21.71
CA ILE A 373 8.99 -2.40 20.36
C ILE A 373 9.30 -1.06 19.66
N THR A 374 9.98 -0.12 20.33
CA THR A 374 10.63 1.02 19.67
C THR A 374 11.84 0.56 18.85
N ASP A 375 12.36 1.44 17.99
CA ASP A 375 13.33 1.12 16.93
C ASP A 375 14.65 0.51 17.45
N ASN A 376 15.02 0.78 18.71
CA ASN A 376 16.20 0.23 19.38
C ASN A 376 15.90 -1.03 20.23
N GLY A 377 14.65 -1.48 20.28
CA GLY A 377 14.19 -2.61 21.10
C GLY A 377 14.30 -3.97 20.39
N ASN A 378 14.28 -5.05 21.17
CA ASN A 378 14.38 -6.44 20.68
C ASN A 378 13.33 -6.83 19.63
N TYR A 379 12.22 -6.10 19.57
CA TYR A 379 11.08 -6.27 18.66
C TYR A 379 10.82 -5.00 17.83
N GLY A 380 11.78 -4.06 17.77
CA GLY A 380 11.69 -2.82 16.99
C GLY A 380 11.48 -3.05 15.49
N ASN A 381 11.95 -4.17 14.96
CA ASN A 381 11.81 -4.56 13.55
C ASN A 381 10.59 -5.46 13.26
N CYS A 382 9.73 -5.73 14.25
CA CYS A 382 8.52 -6.54 14.05
C CYS A 382 7.39 -5.72 13.40
N ASN A 383 6.46 -6.39 12.71
CA ASN A 383 5.34 -5.71 12.04
C ASN A 383 4.30 -5.17 13.06
N ALA A 384 3.30 -4.41 12.60
CA ALA A 384 2.30 -3.81 13.50
C ALA A 384 1.48 -4.85 14.28
N ALA A 385 1.10 -5.96 13.65
CA ALA A 385 0.38 -7.06 14.29
C ALA A 385 1.20 -7.71 15.42
N GLN A 386 2.50 -7.92 15.17
CA GLN A 386 3.46 -8.47 16.13
C GLN A 386 3.75 -7.47 17.27
N LYS A 387 3.96 -6.18 16.98
CA LYS A 387 4.16 -5.13 18.00
C LYS A 387 2.92 -4.93 18.88
N ALA A 388 1.73 -4.98 18.28
CA ALA A 388 0.46 -4.99 19.03
C ALA A 388 0.37 -6.24 19.90
N THR A 389 0.57 -7.44 19.33
CA THR A 389 0.62 -8.73 20.05
C THR A 389 1.54 -8.67 21.27
N TYR A 390 2.74 -8.13 21.16
CA TYR A 390 3.67 -7.99 22.27
C TYR A 390 3.06 -7.21 23.44
N MET A 391 2.51 -6.02 23.16
CA MET A 391 1.92 -5.15 24.19
C MET A 391 0.59 -5.68 24.72
N MET A 392 -0.25 -6.26 23.85
CA MET A 392 -1.51 -6.91 24.23
C MET A 392 -1.26 -8.11 25.15
N ASN A 393 -0.19 -8.88 24.91
CA ASN A 393 0.25 -9.98 25.78
C ASN A 393 0.74 -9.48 27.15
N ILE A 394 1.50 -8.39 27.21
CA ILE A 394 1.91 -7.77 28.49
C ILE A 394 0.69 -7.22 29.25
N PHE A 395 -0.24 -6.57 28.56
CA PHE A 395 -1.49 -6.12 29.17
C PHE A 395 -2.31 -7.29 29.70
N TYR A 396 -2.49 -8.34 28.90
CA TYR A 396 -3.23 -9.53 29.30
C TYR A 396 -2.59 -10.25 30.49
N GLN A 397 -1.26 -10.39 30.53
CA GLN A 397 -0.55 -10.95 31.69
C GLN A 397 -0.85 -10.17 32.98
N LYS A 398 -0.88 -8.83 32.91
CA LYS A 398 -1.22 -7.95 34.04
C LYS A 398 -2.72 -7.93 34.39
N ASN A 399 -3.61 -8.28 33.46
CA ASN A 399 -5.07 -8.14 33.60
C ASN A 399 -5.85 -9.47 33.41
N SER A 400 -5.17 -10.61 33.54
CA SER A 400 -5.69 -11.95 33.16
C SER A 400 -6.98 -12.38 33.86
N ALA A 401 -7.31 -11.80 35.01
CA ALA A 401 -8.57 -12.04 35.72
C ALA A 401 -9.82 -11.68 34.88
N ASN A 402 -9.67 -10.77 33.92
CA ASN A 402 -10.72 -10.35 32.99
C ASN A 402 -10.94 -11.37 31.84
N GLY A 403 -10.09 -12.38 31.70
CA GLY A 403 -10.15 -13.38 30.63
C GLY A 403 -10.01 -12.77 29.23
N ALA A 404 -10.73 -13.33 28.25
CA ALA A 404 -10.66 -12.89 26.85
C ALA A 404 -10.94 -11.39 26.63
N ALA A 405 -11.70 -10.73 27.53
CA ALA A 405 -11.93 -9.28 27.45
C ALA A 405 -10.62 -8.49 27.44
N ALA A 406 -9.64 -8.88 28.27
CA ALA A 406 -8.31 -8.26 28.31
C ALA A 406 -7.40 -8.65 27.12
N CYS A 407 -7.96 -9.29 26.10
CA CYS A 407 -7.29 -9.59 24.84
C CYS A 407 -8.07 -9.14 23.59
N SER A 408 -9.32 -8.68 23.71
CA SER A 408 -10.17 -8.40 22.53
C SER A 408 -9.70 -7.19 21.70
N PHE A 409 -9.43 -6.05 22.35
CA PHE A 409 -8.99 -4.79 21.69
C PHE A 409 -9.83 -4.44 20.44
N ASP A 410 -11.12 -4.20 20.63
CA ASP A 410 -12.11 -3.96 19.56
C ASP A 410 -12.12 -5.03 18.46
N GLY A 411 -11.85 -6.28 18.84
CA GLY A 411 -11.86 -7.46 17.97
C GLY A 411 -10.57 -7.74 17.20
N ILE A 412 -9.49 -6.95 17.37
CA ILE A 412 -8.22 -7.24 16.70
C ILE A 412 -7.42 -8.36 17.37
N GLY A 413 -7.77 -8.77 18.59
CA GLY A 413 -7.04 -9.75 19.39
C GLY A 413 -7.81 -11.00 19.78
N LYS A 414 -7.07 -12.08 20.04
CA LYS A 414 -7.57 -13.40 20.43
C LYS A 414 -6.66 -14.05 21.47
N LEU A 415 -7.25 -14.76 22.42
CA LEU A 415 -6.48 -15.65 23.29
C LEU A 415 -6.09 -16.94 22.56
N LYS A 416 -4.86 -17.39 22.79
CA LYS A 416 -4.35 -18.69 22.37
C LYS A 416 -4.78 -19.76 23.38
N VAL A 417 -6.09 -20.00 23.45
CA VAL A 417 -6.72 -21.02 24.30
C VAL A 417 -6.40 -22.42 23.75
N ASP A 418 -6.10 -23.37 24.62
CA ASP A 418 -5.89 -24.76 24.20
C ASP A 418 -7.22 -25.49 23.89
N ALA A 419 -7.15 -26.59 23.13
CA ALA A 419 -8.34 -27.29 22.66
C ALA A 419 -9.17 -27.95 23.78
N ALA A 420 -8.56 -28.34 24.91
CA ALA A 420 -9.28 -28.91 26.04
C ALA A 420 -10.02 -27.82 26.83
N THR A 421 -9.39 -26.66 27.02
CA THR A 421 -10.04 -25.47 27.60
C THR A 421 -11.14 -24.92 26.68
N LEU A 422 -10.93 -24.86 25.36
CA LEU A 422 -11.98 -24.47 24.40
C LEU A 422 -13.20 -25.41 24.48
N THR A 423 -12.95 -26.73 24.56
CA THR A 423 -13.98 -27.76 24.78
C THR A 423 -14.68 -27.59 26.13
N ALA A 424 -13.95 -27.26 27.19
CA ALA A 424 -14.51 -27.01 28.52
C ALA A 424 -15.42 -25.77 28.56
N CYS A 425 -15.06 -24.70 27.83
CA CYS A 425 -15.87 -23.50 27.69
C CYS A 425 -17.15 -23.74 26.87
N HIS A 426 -17.05 -24.44 25.74
CA HIS A 426 -18.20 -24.83 24.93
C HIS A 426 -19.15 -25.78 25.69
N ASN A 427 -18.61 -26.80 26.37
CA ASN A 427 -19.40 -27.71 27.19
C ASN A 427 -20.08 -26.99 28.37
N MET A 428 -19.40 -26.03 29.00
CA MET A 428 -20.00 -25.17 30.03
C MET A 428 -21.18 -24.38 29.44
N PHE A 429 -20.97 -23.66 28.33
CA PHE A 429 -22.01 -22.86 27.67
C PHE A 429 -23.23 -23.70 27.28
N THR A 430 -23.01 -24.85 26.65
CA THR A 430 -24.09 -25.76 26.20
C THR A 430 -24.77 -26.52 27.34
N SER A 431 -24.17 -26.60 28.54
CA SER A 431 -24.74 -27.24 29.72
C SER A 431 -25.51 -26.28 30.65
N ALA A 432 -25.31 -24.97 30.49
CA ALA A 432 -25.94 -23.95 31.33
C ALA A 432 -27.47 -23.94 31.15
N VAL A 433 -28.19 -23.64 32.24
CA VAL A 433 -29.64 -23.44 32.23
C VAL A 433 -29.99 -22.00 31.88
N CYS A 434 -29.18 -21.03 32.32
CA CYS A 434 -29.22 -19.63 31.91
C CYS A 434 -27.97 -19.25 31.10
N HIS A 435 -28.15 -18.90 29.82
CA HIS A 435 -27.05 -18.63 28.89
C HIS A 435 -27.34 -17.43 27.98
N THR A 436 -26.32 -16.89 27.32
CA THR A 436 -26.48 -15.85 26.28
C THR A 436 -27.03 -16.45 24.97
N SER A 437 -27.63 -15.64 24.11
CA SER A 437 -28.27 -16.09 22.86
C SER A 437 -27.35 -16.72 21.81
N SER A 438 -26.04 -16.60 21.97
CA SER A 438 -24.98 -17.28 21.21
C SER A 438 -23.75 -17.43 22.11
N GLU A 439 -22.78 -18.25 21.71
CA GLU A 439 -21.40 -18.23 22.24
C GLU A 439 -20.45 -17.40 21.36
N ASP A 440 -20.90 -16.98 20.18
CA ASP A 440 -20.16 -16.08 19.27
C ASP A 440 -20.27 -14.63 19.79
N GLU A 441 -19.12 -14.03 20.07
CA GLU A 441 -18.99 -12.67 20.61
C GLU A 441 -19.49 -11.58 19.64
N SER A 442 -19.58 -11.87 18.34
CA SER A 442 -20.16 -10.96 17.34
C SER A 442 -21.70 -10.92 17.37
N GLN A 443 -22.34 -11.87 18.04
CA GLN A 443 -23.80 -12.07 18.03
C GLN A 443 -24.49 -11.66 19.35
N VAL A 444 -23.76 -11.04 20.28
CA VAL A 444 -24.25 -10.63 21.61
C VAL A 444 -23.75 -9.21 21.93
N ASP A 445 -24.57 -8.41 22.60
CA ASP A 445 -24.23 -7.04 23.00
C ASP A 445 -23.05 -7.03 24.01
N ALA A 446 -21.86 -6.67 23.53
CA ALA A 446 -20.63 -6.65 24.32
C ALA A 446 -20.69 -5.73 25.55
N THR A 447 -21.46 -4.64 25.50
CA THR A 447 -21.64 -3.73 26.64
C THR A 447 -22.43 -4.41 27.74
N LYS A 448 -23.54 -5.07 27.38
CA LYS A 448 -24.36 -5.83 28.32
C LYS A 448 -23.63 -7.06 28.88
N VAL A 449 -22.84 -7.73 28.06
CA VAL A 449 -21.97 -8.86 28.47
C VAL A 449 -20.97 -8.41 29.53
N ALA A 450 -20.25 -7.30 29.29
CA ALA A 450 -19.32 -6.72 30.26
C ALA A 450 -20.03 -6.30 31.56
N ASN A 451 -21.14 -5.55 31.45
CA ASN A 451 -21.94 -5.11 32.60
C ASN A 451 -22.46 -6.30 33.43
N THR A 452 -22.86 -7.40 32.78
CA THR A 452 -23.38 -8.61 33.43
C THR A 452 -22.30 -9.32 34.25
N VAL A 453 -21.12 -9.54 33.65
CA VAL A 453 -19.97 -10.12 34.37
C VAL A 453 -19.56 -9.21 35.53
N GLN A 454 -19.46 -7.91 35.30
CA GLN A 454 -19.12 -6.94 36.35
C GLN A 454 -20.14 -6.97 37.50
N TYR A 455 -21.44 -6.94 37.20
CA TYR A 455 -22.51 -6.98 38.20
C TYR A 455 -22.44 -8.25 39.06
N VAL A 456 -22.43 -9.44 38.44
CA VAL A 456 -22.44 -10.70 39.18
C VAL A 456 -21.16 -10.83 40.00
N CYS A 457 -19.98 -10.65 39.39
CA CYS A 457 -18.72 -10.89 40.09
C CYS A 457 -18.40 -9.86 41.17
N SER A 458 -18.94 -8.63 41.11
CA SER A 458 -18.75 -7.61 42.15
C SER A 458 -19.67 -7.82 43.36
N ASN A 459 -20.90 -8.30 43.14
CA ASN A 459 -21.89 -8.50 44.23
C ASN A 459 -21.85 -9.92 44.81
N TYR A 460 -21.44 -10.91 44.00
CA TYR A 460 -21.44 -12.34 44.32
C TYR A 460 -20.11 -13.00 43.89
N PRO A 461 -18.95 -12.57 44.44
CA PRO A 461 -17.63 -13.01 43.98
C PRO A 461 -17.40 -14.53 44.07
N ASP A 462 -18.10 -15.23 44.97
CA ASP A 462 -18.09 -16.69 45.06
C ASP A 462 -18.56 -17.38 43.77
N LEU A 463 -19.52 -16.80 43.04
CA LEU A 463 -20.03 -17.35 41.77
C LEU A 463 -19.01 -17.24 40.63
N CYS A 464 -18.06 -16.31 40.73
CA CYS A 464 -17.06 -16.06 39.68
C CYS A 464 -15.69 -16.69 39.95
N LYS A 465 -15.55 -17.56 40.96
CA LYS A 465 -14.26 -18.20 41.32
C LYS A 465 -13.56 -18.88 40.14
N GLU A 466 -14.30 -19.63 39.32
CA GLU A 466 -13.75 -20.30 38.13
C GLU A 466 -13.45 -19.36 36.95
N LEU A 467 -13.88 -18.09 37.01
CA LEU A 467 -13.57 -17.05 36.02
C LEU A 467 -12.28 -16.27 36.36
N ASN A 468 -11.82 -16.31 37.61
CA ASN A 468 -10.64 -15.59 38.07
C ASN A 468 -9.34 -16.29 37.61
N THR A 469 -8.21 -15.58 37.64
CA THR A 469 -6.91 -16.12 37.20
C THR A 469 -6.59 -17.47 37.86
N GLY A 470 -6.44 -18.53 37.05
CA GLY A 470 -6.20 -19.91 37.50
C GLY A 470 -7.44 -20.79 37.65
N GLY A 471 -8.65 -20.22 37.56
CA GLY A 471 -9.92 -20.96 37.50
C GLY A 471 -10.14 -21.66 36.15
N LYS A 472 -10.97 -22.71 36.14
CA LYS A 472 -11.22 -23.60 35.01
C LYS A 472 -11.76 -22.89 33.76
N TYR A 473 -12.47 -21.78 33.94
CA TYR A 473 -13.12 -21.00 32.88
C TYR A 473 -12.51 -19.61 32.68
N ALA A 474 -11.34 -19.35 33.27
CA ALA A 474 -10.65 -18.06 33.19
C ALA A 474 -10.37 -17.62 31.73
N GLN A 475 -9.99 -18.57 30.88
CA GLN A 475 -9.66 -18.33 29.47
C GLN A 475 -10.85 -18.40 28.50
N CYS A 476 -12.08 -18.63 28.99
CA CYS A 476 -13.26 -18.64 28.12
C CYS A 476 -13.52 -17.24 27.52
N ASN A 477 -14.27 -17.19 26.41
CA ASN A 477 -14.62 -15.93 25.77
C ASN A 477 -15.58 -15.09 26.64
N THR A 478 -15.76 -13.80 26.37
CA THR A 478 -16.53 -12.90 27.26
C THR A 478 -17.98 -13.32 27.42
N VAL A 479 -18.58 -13.84 26.36
CA VAL A 479 -19.97 -14.29 26.28
C VAL A 479 -20.18 -15.63 27.01
N GLN A 480 -19.21 -16.54 26.93
CA GLN A 480 -19.13 -17.76 27.73
C GLN A 480 -18.90 -17.44 29.22
N ARG A 481 -18.02 -16.48 29.55
CA ARG A 481 -17.79 -16.01 30.93
C ARG A 481 -19.05 -15.37 31.53
N ALA A 482 -19.80 -14.60 30.74
CA ALA A 482 -21.12 -14.09 31.12
C ALA A 482 -22.11 -15.23 31.37
N THR A 483 -22.23 -16.19 30.45
CA THR A 483 -23.09 -17.38 30.62
C THR A 483 -22.81 -18.11 31.93
N TYR A 484 -21.55 -18.38 32.28
CA TYR A 484 -21.21 -19.02 33.56
C TYR A 484 -21.67 -18.21 34.78
N ALA A 485 -21.45 -16.89 34.78
CA ALA A 485 -21.87 -16.02 35.87
C ALA A 485 -23.41 -15.91 35.98
N MET A 486 -24.10 -15.86 34.84
CA MET A 486 -25.55 -15.84 34.73
C MET A 486 -26.18 -17.13 35.23
N ASP A 487 -25.62 -18.29 34.87
CA ASP A 487 -26.08 -19.61 35.33
C ASP A 487 -25.87 -19.82 36.82
N GLY A 488 -24.71 -19.42 37.35
CA GLY A 488 -24.43 -19.44 38.80
C GLY A 488 -25.39 -18.55 39.59
N PHE A 489 -25.68 -17.34 39.09
CA PHE A 489 -26.66 -16.44 39.70
C PHE A 489 -28.08 -17.02 39.61
N TYR A 490 -28.47 -17.55 38.46
CA TYR A 490 -29.76 -18.18 38.26
C TYR A 490 -29.97 -19.37 39.21
N ALA A 491 -28.98 -20.25 39.35
CA ALA A 491 -29.01 -21.37 40.27
C ALA A 491 -29.17 -20.93 41.75
N GLN A 492 -28.58 -19.80 42.14
CA GLN A 492 -28.70 -19.25 43.49
C GLN A 492 -30.05 -18.55 43.75
N PHE A 493 -30.62 -17.85 42.75
CA PHE A 493 -31.75 -16.93 42.95
C PHE A 493 -33.08 -17.35 42.30
N TYR A 494 -33.11 -18.40 41.47
CA TYR A 494 -34.34 -18.91 40.84
C TYR A 494 -35.45 -19.21 41.86
N ALA A 495 -35.11 -19.76 43.04
CA ALA A 495 -36.09 -20.10 44.08
C ALA A 495 -36.84 -18.88 44.67
N THR A 496 -36.33 -17.65 44.49
CA THR A 496 -36.98 -16.41 44.97
C THR A 496 -37.38 -15.44 43.87
N GLN A 497 -36.83 -15.59 42.65
CA GLN A 497 -37.06 -14.67 41.53
C GLN A 497 -37.68 -15.33 40.28
N GLY A 498 -37.62 -16.66 40.14
CA GLY A 498 -38.09 -17.41 38.96
C GLY A 498 -37.29 -17.11 37.69
N ASP A 499 -37.89 -17.38 36.51
CA ASP A 499 -37.31 -17.11 35.19
C ASP A 499 -36.65 -15.71 35.03
N PRO A 500 -37.20 -14.60 35.59
CA PRO A 500 -36.55 -13.28 35.59
C PRO A 500 -35.11 -13.22 36.10
N ALA A 501 -34.66 -14.16 36.94
CA ALA A 501 -33.27 -14.23 37.40
C ALA A 501 -32.27 -14.46 36.23
N CYS A 502 -32.74 -14.86 35.05
CA CYS A 502 -31.94 -15.02 33.85
C CYS A 502 -31.99 -13.80 32.89
N SER A 503 -32.68 -12.70 33.24
CA SER A 503 -32.99 -11.63 32.27
C SER A 503 -31.76 -10.87 31.75
N PHE A 504 -30.92 -10.33 32.65
CA PHE A 504 -29.69 -9.58 32.38
C PHE A 504 -29.80 -8.61 31.17
N ASP A 505 -30.60 -7.55 31.32
CA ASP A 505 -30.90 -6.55 30.27
C ASP A 505 -31.32 -7.14 28.90
N GLY A 506 -31.90 -8.34 28.93
CA GLY A 506 -32.41 -9.07 27.78
C GLY A 506 -31.39 -9.92 27.02
N ILE A 507 -30.16 -10.13 27.52
CA ILE A 507 -29.18 -11.03 26.86
C ILE A 507 -29.40 -12.50 27.20
N GLY A 508 -29.97 -12.81 28.37
CA GLY A 508 -30.09 -14.18 28.86
C GLY A 508 -31.29 -14.96 28.33
N ARG A 509 -31.09 -16.27 28.19
CA ARG A 509 -32.02 -17.25 27.63
C ARG A 509 -32.04 -18.48 28.52
N LEU A 510 -33.23 -19.06 28.69
CA LEU A 510 -33.41 -20.28 29.46
C LEU A 510 -33.48 -21.50 28.55
N THR A 511 -32.65 -22.50 28.86
CA THR A 511 -32.60 -23.80 28.18
C THR A 511 -33.85 -24.62 28.55
N LYS A 512 -34.98 -24.32 27.90
CA LYS A 512 -36.27 -24.96 28.21
C LYS A 512 -36.19 -26.48 28.01
N PRO A 513 -36.61 -27.30 28.99
CA PRO A 513 -36.59 -28.75 28.85
C PRO A 513 -37.42 -29.21 27.64
N THR A 514 -36.78 -29.91 26.72
CA THR A 514 -37.43 -30.48 25.53
C THR A 514 -38.27 -31.68 25.93
N TYR A 515 -39.49 -31.44 26.42
CA TYR A 515 -40.46 -32.49 26.70
C TYR A 515 -40.92 -33.15 25.39
N THR A 516 -40.17 -34.17 24.95
CA THR A 516 -40.62 -35.14 23.94
C THR A 516 -41.76 -35.96 24.52
N THR A 517 -42.98 -35.43 24.38
CA THR A 517 -44.22 -36.13 24.72
C THR A 517 -44.40 -37.33 23.80
N SER A 518 -43.97 -38.50 24.28
CA SER A 518 -44.26 -39.80 23.68
C SER A 518 -45.77 -40.06 23.74
N SER A 519 -46.49 -39.66 22.70
CA SER A 519 -47.93 -39.83 22.56
C SER A 519 -48.29 -41.30 22.34
N SER A 520 -48.53 -42.03 23.43
CA SER A 520 -49.19 -43.33 23.39
C SER A 520 -50.63 -43.16 22.89
N THR A 521 -50.92 -43.70 21.72
CA THR A 521 -52.22 -43.54 21.06
C THR A 521 -53.32 -44.30 21.80
N SER A 522 -54.20 -43.59 22.50
CA SER A 522 -55.49 -44.13 22.96
C SER A 522 -56.62 -43.43 22.21
N SER A 523 -57.41 -44.21 21.47
CA SER A 523 -58.44 -43.71 20.56
C SER A 523 -59.83 -43.73 21.19
N SER A 524 -60.41 -42.56 21.42
CA SER A 524 -61.85 -42.38 21.61
C SER A 524 -62.29 -41.12 20.85
N ALA A 525 -63.39 -41.21 20.11
CA ALA A 525 -63.78 -40.19 19.14
C ALA A 525 -65.24 -39.74 19.29
N ALA A 526 -65.48 -38.48 18.92
CA ALA A 526 -66.79 -37.86 18.61
C ALA A 526 -67.78 -37.65 19.79
N PRO A 527 -68.84 -36.80 19.62
CA PRO A 527 -69.08 -35.83 18.54
C PRO A 527 -69.39 -34.36 18.98
N THR A 528 -69.21 -33.50 17.98
CA THR A 528 -69.63 -32.09 17.76
C THR A 528 -70.94 -31.53 18.33
N THR A 529 -70.91 -30.25 18.72
CA THR A 529 -71.84 -29.12 18.37
C THR A 529 -71.09 -27.80 18.66
N SER A 530 -70.91 -26.80 17.78
CA SER A 530 -71.88 -25.92 17.08
C SER A 530 -72.81 -25.17 18.05
N SER A 531 -72.85 -23.82 18.14
CA SER A 531 -72.20 -22.73 17.38
C SER A 531 -71.60 -21.66 18.35
N THR A 532 -71.42 -20.34 18.15
CA THR A 532 -71.99 -19.34 17.20
C THR A 532 -71.06 -18.11 17.01
N ILE A 533 -71.47 -17.25 16.08
CA ILE A 533 -70.90 -15.98 15.54
C ILE A 533 -71.71 -14.78 16.13
N PRO A 534 -71.31 -13.48 16.04
CA PRO A 534 -70.15 -12.82 15.40
C PRO A 534 -69.12 -12.31 16.46
N SER A 535 -68.26 -11.29 16.33
CA SER A 535 -68.06 -10.11 15.44
C SER A 535 -66.62 -9.56 15.66
N SER A 536 -66.02 -8.57 14.98
CA SER A 536 -66.10 -7.85 13.68
C SER A 536 -65.10 -6.67 13.77
N SER A 537 -64.36 -6.16 12.77
CA SER A 537 -64.21 -6.41 11.32
C SER A 537 -62.71 -6.19 10.95
N SER A 538 -62.18 -5.94 9.73
CA SER A 538 -62.74 -5.48 8.44
C SER A 538 -61.84 -5.85 7.23
N SER A 539 -62.18 -5.32 6.06
CA SER A 539 -61.51 -5.36 4.74
C SER A 539 -60.10 -4.71 4.69
N SER A 540 -59.09 -5.17 3.94
CA SER A 540 -58.98 -5.64 2.51
C SER A 540 -59.13 -4.50 1.48
N GLN A 541 -58.48 -4.43 0.30
CA GLN A 541 -57.75 -5.34 -0.63
C GLN A 541 -56.45 -4.65 -1.18
N LEU A 542 -55.40 -5.22 -1.81
CA LEU A 542 -55.18 -6.26 -2.87
C LEU A 542 -55.15 -5.71 -4.33
N SER A 543 -54.35 -6.34 -5.21
CA SER A 543 -54.14 -6.11 -6.67
C SER A 543 -53.03 -5.12 -7.13
N THR A 544 -52.75 -5.12 -8.45
CA THR A 544 -51.45 -5.58 -9.01
C THR A 544 -51.18 -5.11 -10.46
N SER A 545 -49.91 -4.77 -10.76
CA SER A 545 -49.19 -5.01 -12.04
C SER A 545 -49.60 -4.38 -13.39
N SER A 546 -48.66 -3.55 -13.92
CA SER A 546 -48.06 -3.63 -15.28
C SER A 546 -48.56 -2.79 -16.49
N VAL A 547 -47.59 -2.62 -17.44
CA VAL A 547 -47.67 -2.23 -18.87
C VAL A 547 -47.38 -0.74 -19.23
N VAL A 548 -46.70 -0.56 -20.38
CA VAL A 548 -46.13 0.69 -20.96
C VAL A 548 -46.47 0.74 -22.46
N PRO A 549 -46.79 1.92 -23.05
CA PRO A 549 -46.21 2.25 -24.36
C PRO A 549 -45.85 3.74 -24.64
N ILE A 550 -44.96 3.86 -25.62
CA ILE A 550 -44.20 4.99 -26.21
C ILE A 550 -45.08 5.99 -27.02
N THR A 551 -44.72 7.30 -27.11
CA THR A 551 -44.36 8.06 -28.37
C THR A 551 -44.46 9.61 -28.33
N SER A 552 -43.36 10.32 -28.67
CA SER A 552 -43.27 11.65 -29.35
C SER A 552 -43.87 12.91 -28.66
N SER A 553 -43.53 14.19 -28.92
CA SER A 553 -42.39 14.95 -29.56
C SER A 553 -42.60 16.47 -29.19
N LYS A 554 -42.01 17.57 -29.72
CA LYS A 554 -41.15 17.91 -30.90
C LYS A 554 -40.60 19.36 -30.82
N THR A 555 -39.34 19.63 -31.21
CA THR A 555 -38.76 20.97 -31.61
C THR A 555 -38.75 22.11 -30.55
N THR A 556 -38.02 23.23 -30.65
CA THR A 556 -37.42 23.95 -31.81
C THR A 556 -36.12 24.75 -31.46
N SER A 557 -35.47 25.29 -32.50
CA SER A 557 -34.35 26.27 -32.61
C SER A 557 -34.50 27.57 -31.78
N SER A 558 -33.53 28.51 -31.67
CA SER A 558 -32.58 29.06 -32.69
C SER A 558 -31.37 29.81 -32.10
N GLN A 559 -30.15 29.61 -32.62
CA GLN A 559 -29.34 30.50 -33.50
C GLN A 559 -28.87 31.88 -32.98
N THR A 560 -27.58 32.15 -33.25
CA THR A 560 -26.84 33.42 -33.12
C THR A 560 -27.28 34.49 -34.14
N PRO A 561 -26.90 35.78 -33.97
CA PRO A 561 -25.80 36.30 -34.79
C PRO A 561 -24.86 37.33 -34.10
N SER A 562 -23.80 37.72 -34.81
CA SER A 562 -22.72 38.64 -34.40
C SER A 562 -23.06 40.13 -34.60
N SER A 563 -22.33 41.03 -33.91
CA SER A 563 -21.57 42.13 -34.57
C SER A 563 -20.69 42.98 -33.62
N THR A 564 -19.44 43.18 -34.06
CA THR A 564 -18.50 44.30 -33.83
C THR A 564 -18.91 45.53 -32.99
N LEU A 565 -17.96 46.03 -32.20
CA LEU A 565 -17.69 47.48 -32.05
C LEU A 565 -16.21 47.71 -31.71
N GLU A 566 -15.61 48.76 -32.29
CA GLU A 566 -14.24 49.21 -31.98
C GLU A 566 -14.26 50.33 -30.93
N SER A 567 -13.24 50.43 -30.09
CA SER A 567 -12.70 51.73 -29.67
C SER A 567 -11.25 51.60 -29.22
N SER A 568 -10.48 52.68 -29.42
CA SER A 568 -9.05 52.75 -29.16
C SER A 568 -8.74 53.51 -27.88
N SER A 569 -7.67 53.12 -27.20
CA SER A 569 -6.79 54.06 -26.51
C SER A 569 -5.36 53.52 -26.45
N GLN A 570 -4.38 54.40 -26.68
CA GLN A 570 -2.96 54.11 -26.51
C GLN A 570 -2.52 54.62 -25.14
N SER A 571 -1.61 53.92 -24.48
CA SER A 571 -0.65 54.54 -23.57
C SER A 571 0.64 53.73 -23.55
N THR A 572 1.71 54.30 -24.11
CA THR A 572 3.09 53.84 -23.94
C THR A 572 3.60 54.22 -22.55
N GLU A 573 4.44 53.39 -21.93
CA GLU A 573 5.83 53.79 -21.62
C GLU A 573 6.68 52.61 -21.09
N THR A 574 7.99 52.82 -21.04
CA THR A 574 9.01 51.78 -20.80
C THR A 574 9.87 52.07 -19.57
N LEU A 575 10.11 51.01 -18.77
CA LEU A 575 11.33 50.68 -18.01
C LEU A 575 12.29 51.81 -17.58
N ASN A 576 12.60 51.87 -16.28
CA ASN A 576 13.99 52.06 -15.84
C ASN A 576 14.29 51.48 -14.43
N ASN A 577 15.57 51.47 -14.02
CA ASN A 577 16.14 50.45 -13.13
C ASN A 577 16.52 50.89 -11.70
N GLY A 578 16.16 50.05 -10.71
CA GLY A 578 16.94 49.72 -9.49
C GLY A 578 17.15 50.80 -8.40
N PRO A 579 17.92 50.50 -7.32
CA PRO A 579 18.56 49.23 -6.95
C PRO A 579 18.06 48.65 -5.59
N ALA A 580 18.75 47.65 -5.04
CA ALA A 580 18.33 46.84 -3.89
C ALA A 580 18.68 47.41 -2.49
N ALA A 581 18.07 46.83 -1.45
CA ALA A 581 18.44 47.04 -0.04
C ALA A 581 18.47 45.70 0.73
N THR A 582 19.56 45.46 1.46
CA THR A 582 19.78 44.29 2.33
C THR A 582 19.21 44.53 3.73
N ILE A 583 18.70 43.48 4.40
CA ILE A 583 18.42 43.52 5.84
C ILE A 583 19.24 42.46 6.56
N ASP A 584 19.93 42.88 7.63
CA ASP A 584 20.89 42.09 8.41
C ASP A 584 20.21 41.28 9.54
N ARG A 585 20.87 40.23 10.02
CA ARG A 585 20.44 39.38 11.15
C ARG A 585 21.46 39.40 12.29
N THR A 586 21.29 40.29 13.27
CA THR A 586 21.85 40.07 14.61
C THR A 586 20.94 40.61 15.72
N GLN A 587 20.55 39.74 16.66
CA GLN A 587 20.64 39.91 18.13
C GLN A 587 19.94 38.74 18.84
N GLN A 588 20.25 38.52 20.13
CA GLN A 588 19.94 37.28 20.84
C GLN A 588 18.86 37.41 21.94
N GLY A 589 18.06 36.34 22.09
CA GLY A 589 17.81 35.70 23.39
C GLY A 589 16.95 36.41 24.45
N ALA A 590 15.68 35.99 24.54
CA ALA A 590 14.93 35.96 25.81
C ALA A 590 14.01 34.73 25.82
N GLY A 591 14.03 33.94 26.90
CA GLY A 591 13.22 32.73 27.04
C GLY A 591 11.92 32.96 27.81
N VAL A 592 10.85 32.25 27.44
CA VAL A 592 9.58 32.23 28.18
C VAL A 592 9.16 30.78 28.42
N THR A 593 9.14 30.36 29.68
CA THR A 593 8.59 29.07 30.11
C THR A 593 7.09 29.19 30.36
N LEU A 594 6.28 28.39 29.68
CA LEU A 594 4.83 28.31 29.91
C LEU A 594 4.50 27.20 30.92
N SER A 595 3.50 27.45 31.78
CA SER A 595 3.12 26.56 32.88
C SER A 595 2.16 25.44 32.41
N PRO A 596 2.25 24.21 32.95
CA PRO A 596 1.43 23.07 32.50
C PRO A 596 -0.10 23.26 32.57
N ALA A 597 -0.58 24.19 33.40
CA ALA A 597 -2.01 24.37 33.66
C ALA A 597 -2.85 24.81 32.43
N ILE A 598 -2.23 25.36 31.38
CA ILE A 598 -2.95 25.87 30.20
C ILE A 598 -3.29 24.75 29.20
N ILE A 599 -2.53 23.66 29.17
CA ILE A 599 -2.69 22.57 28.19
C ILE A 599 -3.99 21.79 28.43
N VAL A 600 -4.45 21.67 29.68
CA VAL A 600 -5.64 20.89 30.06
C VAL A 600 -6.95 21.55 29.59
N ALA A 601 -6.98 22.87 29.41
CA ALA A 601 -8.20 23.59 29.03
C ALA A 601 -8.58 23.44 27.54
N ALA A 602 -7.61 23.16 26.66
CA ALA A 602 -7.82 23.08 25.22
C ALA A 602 -8.41 21.72 24.76
N ALA A 603 -8.20 20.65 25.53
CA ALA A 603 -8.60 19.29 25.14
C ALA A 603 -10.13 19.06 25.21
N SER A 604 -10.83 19.75 26.11
CA SER A 604 -12.23 19.46 26.46
C SER A 604 -13.30 20.00 25.50
N VAL A 605 -12.91 20.65 24.40
CA VAL A 605 -13.84 21.28 23.45
C VAL A 605 -13.88 20.57 22.09
N LEU A 606 -12.84 19.81 21.73
CA LEU A 606 -12.76 19.13 20.43
C LEU A 606 -13.48 17.77 20.36
N LEU A 607 -13.88 17.20 21.50
CA LEU A 607 -14.45 15.84 21.58
C LEU A 607 -15.98 15.78 21.44
N ALA A 608 -16.59 16.79 20.80
CA ALA A 608 -18.04 16.94 20.66
C ALA A 608 -18.53 17.12 19.20
N LEU A 609 -17.62 17.00 18.22
CA LEU A 609 -17.92 17.20 16.79
C LEU A 609 -17.15 16.22 15.87
N PHE A 610 -17.12 14.94 16.24
CA PHE A 610 -16.86 13.80 15.34
C PHE A 610 -17.70 12.59 15.80
#